data_AF-A0A0B7AAJ6-F1
#
_entry.id   AF-A0A0B7AAJ6-F1
#
_cell.length_a   1.000
_cell.length_b   1.000
_cell.length_c   1.000
_cell.angle_alpha   90.00
_cell.angle_beta   90.00
_cell.angle_gamma   90.00
#
_symmetry.space_group_name_H-M   'P 1'
#
loop_
_entity.id
_entity.type
_entity.pdbx_description
1 polymer ?
#
loop_
_entity_poly.entity_id
_entity_poly.type
_entity_poly.pdbx_seq_one_letter_code
_entity_poly.pdbx_strand_id
1 'polypeptide(L)' 'DDDGDGIPDSEEDADGDGIPDHLDEDDDGDGIPDYLEVDSDKDGIPDYLEDTDGDGVPDYLDDDVDGDGVPND' A
#
# COMPACT_ATOMS: atom_id res chain seq x y z
N ASP A 1 -12.70 -6.52 5.91
CA ASP A 1 -11.99 -5.94 7.05
C ASP A 1 -10.61 -6.55 6.93
N ASP A 2 -9.90 -6.09 5.90
CA ASP A 2 -8.61 -6.61 5.51
C ASP A 2 -7.50 -6.06 6.42
N ASP A 3 -7.71 -4.88 7.02
CA ASP A 3 -6.81 -4.24 7.98
C ASP A 3 -7.10 -4.60 9.47
N GLY A 4 -8.29 -5.13 9.76
CA GLY A 4 -8.69 -5.60 11.10
C GLY A 4 -9.13 -4.48 12.05
N ASP A 5 -9.49 -3.30 11.54
CA ASP A 5 -9.92 -2.16 12.35
C ASP A 5 -11.40 -2.24 12.79
N GLY A 6 -12.16 -3.18 12.22
CA GLY A 6 -13.57 -3.42 12.51
C GLY A 6 -14.55 -2.68 11.59
N ILE A 7 -14.06 -2.00 10.57
CA ILE A 7 -14.80 -1.41 9.45
C ILE A 7 -14.79 -2.42 8.28
N PRO A 8 -15.94 -2.71 7.65
CA PRO A 8 -15.93 -3.52 6.43
C PRO A 8 -15.27 -2.74 5.28
N ASP A 9 -14.45 -3.40 4.44
CA ASP A 9 -13.78 -2.80 3.27
C ASP A 9 -14.72 -2.00 2.34
N SER A 10 -16.00 -2.37 2.28
CA SER A 10 -16.99 -1.63 1.48
C SER A 10 -17.43 -0.29 2.09
N GLU A 11 -17.05 -0.03 3.33
CA GLU A 11 -17.39 1.13 4.15
C GLU A 11 -16.13 1.83 4.66
N GLU A 12 -14.93 1.45 4.20
CA GLU A 12 -13.70 2.21 4.40
C GLU A 12 -13.81 3.58 3.74
N ASP A 13 -13.25 4.59 4.41
CA ASP A 13 -13.31 6.04 4.14
C ASP A 13 -12.08 6.64 4.85
N ALA A 14 -10.90 6.43 4.26
CA ALA A 14 -9.61 6.63 4.92
C ALA A 14 -9.31 8.12 5.19
N ASP A 15 -9.74 9.03 4.31
CA ASP A 15 -9.61 10.47 4.50
C ASP A 15 -10.78 11.11 5.29
N GLY A 16 -11.90 10.40 5.40
CA GLY A 16 -13.09 10.82 6.14
C GLY A 16 -13.92 11.90 5.44
N ASP A 17 -13.85 12.02 4.12
CA ASP A 17 -14.62 12.97 3.33
C ASP A 17 -16.09 12.52 3.09
N GLY A 18 -16.37 11.24 3.33
CA GLY A 18 -17.68 10.62 3.19
C GLY A 18 -17.93 9.91 1.86
N ILE A 19 -16.90 9.75 1.02
CA ILE A 19 -16.85 8.88 -0.14
C ILE A 19 -16.11 7.60 0.29
N PRO A 20 -16.71 6.40 0.10
CA PRO A 20 -15.98 5.18 0.41
C PRO A 20 -14.78 5.00 -0.51
N ASP A 21 -13.65 4.50 0.00
CA ASP A 21 -12.36 4.37 -0.73
C ASP A 21 -12.53 3.72 -2.12
N HIS A 22 -13.29 2.61 -2.21
CA HIS A 22 -13.56 1.95 -3.49
C HIS A 22 -14.33 2.81 -4.55
N LEU A 23 -14.76 4.02 -4.20
CA LEU A 23 -15.39 5.04 -5.04
C LEU A 23 -14.64 6.38 -5.04
N ASP A 24 -13.63 6.56 -4.20
CA ASP A 24 -12.78 7.74 -4.22
C ASP A 24 -11.71 7.62 -5.33
N GLU A 25 -11.14 8.75 -5.73
CA GLU A 25 -9.98 8.82 -6.62
C GLU A 25 -8.71 9.27 -5.87
N ASP A 26 -8.80 9.60 -4.57
CA ASP A 26 -7.76 10.12 -3.67
C ASP A 26 -8.06 9.63 -2.23
N ASP A 27 -7.92 8.33 -1.99
CA ASP A 27 -8.42 7.61 -0.79
C ASP A 27 -7.90 8.21 0.54
N ASP A 28 -6.75 8.90 0.56
CA ASP A 28 -6.20 9.53 1.76
C ASP A 28 -6.24 11.07 1.78
N GLY A 29 -6.76 11.68 0.71
CA GLY A 29 -6.92 13.13 0.59
C GLY A 29 -5.61 13.91 0.60
N ASP A 30 -4.47 13.32 0.20
CA ASP A 30 -3.18 14.01 0.12
C ASP A 30 -3.07 14.91 -1.13
N GLY A 31 -4.00 14.75 -2.09
CA GLY A 31 -4.10 15.50 -3.32
C GLY A 31 -3.40 14.86 -4.52
N ILE A 32 -2.88 13.64 -4.36
CA ILE A 32 -2.35 12.78 -5.42
C ILE A 32 -3.40 11.70 -5.68
N PRO A 33 -4.01 11.66 -6.87
CA PRO A 33 -4.96 10.60 -7.17
C PRO A 33 -4.34 9.20 -7.05
N ASP A 34 -5.07 8.19 -6.58
CA ASP A 34 -4.54 6.84 -6.28
C ASP A 34 -3.83 6.23 -7.50
N TYR A 35 -4.35 6.48 -8.71
CA TYR A 35 -3.73 5.98 -9.95
C TYR A 35 -2.38 6.62 -10.29
N LEU A 36 -2.00 7.68 -9.57
CA LEU A 36 -0.72 8.39 -9.61
C LEU A 36 0.09 8.24 -8.32
N GLU A 37 -0.46 7.61 -7.27
CA GLU A 37 0.35 7.23 -6.11
C GLU A 37 1.49 6.32 -6.56
N VAL A 38 2.63 6.50 -5.89
CA VAL A 38 3.86 5.75 -6.15
C VAL A 38 4.48 5.23 -4.86
N ASP A 39 3.75 5.33 -3.75
CA ASP A 39 4.12 5.03 -2.37
C ASP A 39 2.85 4.45 -1.71
N SER A 40 2.58 3.19 -2.03
CA SER A 40 1.32 2.51 -1.75
C SER A 40 1.14 2.23 -0.25
N ASP A 41 2.23 2.08 0.50
CA ASP A 41 2.22 1.81 1.94
C ASP A 41 2.42 3.06 2.81
N LYS A 42 2.73 4.20 2.17
CA LYS A 42 2.82 5.54 2.75
C LYS A 42 3.95 5.64 3.78
N ASP A 43 5.02 4.88 3.59
CA ASP A 43 6.20 4.91 4.46
C ASP A 43 7.21 6.02 4.06
N GLY A 44 7.00 6.66 2.89
CA GLY A 44 7.84 7.71 2.33
C GLY A 44 8.89 7.21 1.34
N ILE A 45 8.91 5.92 1.04
CA ILE A 45 9.74 5.25 0.03
C ILE A 45 8.82 4.90 -1.14
N PRO A 46 9.07 5.43 -2.34
CA PRO A 46 8.29 5.00 -3.49
C PRO A 46 8.42 3.50 -3.77
N ASP A 47 7.34 2.82 -4.16
CA ASP A 47 7.23 1.37 -4.44
C ASP A 47 8.40 0.83 -5.29
N TYR A 48 8.88 1.62 -6.26
CA TYR A 48 9.98 1.20 -7.14
C TYR A 48 11.37 1.24 -6.46
N LEU A 49 11.44 1.71 -5.21
CA LEU A 49 12.61 1.78 -4.34
C LEU A 49 12.45 0.96 -3.06
N GLU A 50 11.29 0.34 -2.82
CA GLU A 50 11.09 -0.58 -1.70
C GLU A 50 12.08 -1.75 -1.78
N ASP A 51 12.57 -2.15 -0.60
CA ASP A 51 13.58 -3.17 -0.32
C ASP A 51 13.32 -3.64 1.12
N THR A 52 12.28 -4.47 1.28
CA THR A 52 11.67 -4.83 2.57
C THR A 52 12.66 -5.55 3.49
N ASP A 53 13.50 -6.43 2.95
CA ASP A 53 14.50 -7.17 3.73
C ASP A 53 15.88 -6.47 3.81
N GLY A 54 16.11 -5.46 2.97
CA GLY A 54 17.31 -4.66 2.94
C GLY A 54 18.53 -5.36 2.34
N ASP A 55 18.33 -6.39 1.50
CA ASP A 55 19.41 -7.11 0.83
C ASP A 55 19.97 -6.38 -0.41
N GLY A 56 19.26 -5.36 -0.87
CA GLY A 56 19.62 -4.51 -2.00
C GLY A 56 18.99 -4.91 -3.34
N VAL A 57 18.07 -5.89 -3.35
CA VAL A 57 17.18 -6.23 -4.46
C VAL A 57 15.84 -5.54 -4.21
N PRO A 58 15.37 -4.65 -5.11
CA PRO A 58 14.05 -4.04 -4.92
C PRO A 58 12.93 -5.08 -4.93
N ASP A 59 11.89 -4.89 -4.12
CA ASP A 59 10.82 -5.87 -3.88
C ASP A 59 10.18 -6.39 -5.18
N TYR A 60 10.00 -5.53 -6.19
CA TYR A 60 9.44 -5.94 -7.49
C TYR A 60 10.34 -6.87 -8.32
N LEU A 61 11.60 -7.06 -7.93
CA LEU A 61 12.58 -7.99 -8.50
C LEU A 61 13.01 -9.09 -7.54
N ASP A 62 12.62 -9.00 -6.27
CA ASP A 62 13.02 -9.92 -5.23
C ASP A 62 12.10 -11.16 -5.23
N ASP A 63 12.70 -12.34 -5.12
CA ASP A 63 11.99 -13.60 -4.98
C ASP A 63 11.76 -14.03 -3.53
N ASP A 64 12.31 -13.31 -2.54
CA ASP A 64 12.24 -13.56 -1.09
C ASP A 64 12.12 -12.22 -0.32
N VAL A 65 11.04 -11.47 -0.56
CA VAL A 65 10.84 -10.07 -0.11
C VAL A 65 10.91 -9.89 1.41
N ASP A 66 10.63 -10.93 2.20
CA ASP A 66 10.72 -10.88 3.66
C ASP A 66 12.01 -11.49 4.24
N GLY A 67 12.89 -12.01 3.39
CA GLY A 67 14.19 -12.58 3.73
C GLY A 67 14.10 -13.82 4.63
N ASP A 68 12.99 -14.56 4.62
CA ASP A 68 12.78 -15.73 5.47
C ASP A 68 13.40 -17.03 4.87
N GLY A 69 13.84 -16.97 3.61
CA GLY A 69 14.43 -18.09 2.88
C GLY A 69 13.41 -18.96 2.15
N VAL A 70 12.15 -18.54 2.08
CA VAL A 70 11.04 -19.13 1.33
C VAL A 70 10.60 -18.13 0.27
N PRO A 71 10.47 -18.55 -1.01
CA PRO A 71 10.05 -17.62 -2.04
C PRO A 71 8.65 -17.04 -1.80
N ASN A 72 8.43 -15.82 -2.30
CA ASN A 72 7.14 -15.13 -2.25
C ASN A 72 5.97 -16.04 -2.68
N ASP A 73 4.84 -15.94 -1.96
CA ASP A 73 3.60 -16.72 -2.19
C ASP A 73 2.71 -16.16 -3.33
#